data_AF-I4W945-F1
#
_entry.id   AF-I4W945-F1
#
_cell.length_a   1.000
_cell.length_b   1.000
_cell.length_c   1.000
_cell.angle_alpha   90.00
_cell.angle_beta   90.00
_cell.angle_gamma   90.00
#
_symmetry.space_group_name_H-M   'P 1'
#
loop_
_entity.id
_entity.type
_entity.pdbx_description
1 polymer ?
#
loop_
_entity_poly.entity_id
_entity_poly.type
_entity_poly.pdbx_seq_one_letter_code
_entity_poly.pdbx_strand_id
1 'polypeptide(L)'
;MVKPLGVDLVDVSSGGLVPHVTIPLGPGYQVPFAAQVRREAGVATSAVGLITEAAQAEAILAEGAADVISLARESLRDPYFPRRAASELGCADRRAGAIWAGLVTRFRVADSRSVPMNATPQRIDGRLHDLGDGFTVRRLLPALDARHVGPFVFYDHMGPVDLAPGRGLDVRPHPHIGLATVTWLFDGTIRHRDTLGSLADIRPGAVNWMTAGRGIAHSERTPPEARASGQRMHGVQVWVALPKADEDVPPEFHHHEARMPCLASACRVPNLVLDRPVMPTDVLLPVKVFAPMFFIEARLEAGAVLELPHEHAERGVHVVDGVLEWGGESLAHGQMAVQAGPPAPPLRARSASRVMLFGGAPLDGERHLWWNFVASTQARIEQAKDDWREQRFGKVAGDEDEFIPLPER
;
A
#
# COMPACT_ATOMS: atom_id res chain seq x y z
N MET A 1 -7.37 39.35 13.16
CA MET A 1 -5.98 38.89 12.98
C MET A 1 -5.85 37.50 13.58
N VAL A 2 -5.55 36.47 12.78
CA VAL A 2 -5.55 35.05 13.21
C VAL A 2 -4.21 34.57 13.78
N LYS A 3 -3.12 35.30 13.54
CA LYS A 3 -1.77 34.94 14.01
C LYS A 3 -1.64 34.81 15.53
N PRO A 4 -2.27 35.66 16.38
CA PRO A 4 -2.26 35.48 17.84
C PRO A 4 -3.00 34.22 18.32
N LEU A 5 -3.78 33.57 17.45
CA LEU A 5 -4.45 32.30 17.72
C LEU A 5 -3.57 31.08 17.36
N GLY A 6 -2.30 31.29 16.98
CA GLY A 6 -1.38 30.23 16.60
C GLY A 6 -1.56 29.71 15.17
N VAL A 7 -2.18 30.49 14.28
CA VAL A 7 -2.34 30.11 12.86
C VAL A 7 -1.08 30.48 12.07
N ASP A 8 -0.39 29.46 11.55
CA ASP A 8 0.85 29.63 10.78
C ASP A 8 0.62 29.85 9.27
N LEU A 9 -0.47 29.28 8.71
CA LEU A 9 -0.81 29.31 7.28
C LEU A 9 -2.33 29.37 7.11
N VAL A 10 -2.79 30.15 6.13
CA VAL A 10 -4.20 30.17 5.70
C VAL A 10 -4.31 29.64 4.27
N ASP A 11 -5.12 28.60 4.09
CA ASP A 11 -5.49 28.14 2.75
C ASP A 11 -6.60 29.01 2.15
N VAL A 12 -6.30 29.63 1.01
CA VAL A 12 -7.22 30.56 0.36
C VAL A 12 -7.87 29.89 -0.83
N SER A 13 -8.96 29.17 -0.55
CA SER A 13 -9.78 28.47 -1.52
C SER A 13 -11.27 28.75 -1.29
N SER A 14 -11.99 29.15 -2.34
CA SER A 14 -13.44 29.34 -2.29
C SER A 14 -14.25 28.04 -2.26
N GLY A 15 -13.62 26.90 -2.59
CA GLY A 15 -14.25 25.56 -2.62
C GLY A 15 -15.46 25.40 -3.55
N GLY A 16 -15.93 26.46 -4.21
CA GLY A 16 -17.20 26.49 -4.93
C GLY A 16 -18.42 26.22 -4.06
N LEU A 17 -18.35 26.52 -2.75
CA LEU A 17 -19.36 26.13 -1.77
C LEU A 17 -20.63 26.99 -1.78
N VAL A 18 -20.66 28.09 -2.54
CA VAL A 18 -21.81 28.99 -2.63
C VAL A 18 -22.59 28.72 -3.94
N PRO A 19 -23.82 28.17 -3.88
CA PRO A 19 -24.51 27.58 -5.03
C PRO A 19 -24.81 28.53 -6.20
N HIS A 20 -24.86 29.85 -5.96
CA HIS A 20 -25.27 30.86 -6.94
C HIS A 20 -24.11 31.76 -7.40
N VAL A 21 -22.89 31.49 -6.95
CA VAL A 21 -21.71 32.25 -7.37
C VAL A 21 -21.17 31.69 -8.67
N THR A 22 -21.06 32.55 -9.68
CA THR A 22 -20.34 32.21 -10.91
C THR A 22 -18.85 32.43 -10.68
N ILE A 23 -18.07 31.35 -10.75
CA ILE A 23 -16.61 31.41 -10.59
C ILE A 23 -15.99 31.75 -11.94
N PRO A 24 -15.25 32.87 -12.07
CA PRO A 24 -14.53 33.19 -13.30
C PRO A 24 -13.31 32.28 -13.40
N LEU A 25 -13.51 31.07 -13.94
CA LEU A 25 -12.45 30.07 -14.08
C LEU A 25 -11.40 30.52 -15.10
N GLY A 26 -10.16 30.66 -14.64
CA GLY A 26 -8.99 30.93 -15.46
C GLY A 26 -7.70 30.69 -14.67
N PRO A 27 -6.53 30.71 -15.32
CA PRO A 27 -5.25 30.51 -14.63
C PRO A 27 -5.07 31.51 -13.48
N GLY A 28 -4.78 31.02 -12.28
CA GLY A 28 -4.54 31.82 -11.08
C GLY A 28 -5.76 32.55 -10.51
N TYR A 29 -7.00 32.17 -10.85
CA TYR A 29 -8.19 32.99 -10.53
C TYR A 29 -8.43 33.27 -9.03
N GLN A 30 -7.82 32.52 -8.10
CA GLN A 30 -7.89 32.79 -6.66
C GLN A 30 -6.63 33.40 -6.05
N VAL A 31 -5.55 33.53 -6.82
CA VAL A 31 -4.27 34.12 -6.38
C VAL A 31 -4.44 35.55 -5.82
N PRO A 32 -5.27 36.44 -6.42
CA PRO A 32 -5.47 37.78 -5.86
C PRO A 32 -5.98 37.79 -4.41
N PHE A 33 -6.82 36.81 -4.05
CA PHE A 33 -7.34 36.68 -2.68
C PHE A 33 -6.26 36.21 -1.72
N ALA A 34 -5.43 35.24 -2.11
CA ALA A 34 -4.29 34.81 -1.31
C ALA A 34 -3.35 35.97 -1.02
N ALA A 35 -3.03 36.76 -2.06
CA ALA A 35 -2.18 37.93 -1.94
C ALA A 35 -2.78 39.00 -1.02
N GLN A 36 -4.11 39.21 -1.10
CA GLN A 36 -4.81 40.17 -0.24
C GLN A 36 -4.80 39.71 1.23
N VAL A 37 -5.19 38.46 1.50
CA VAL A 37 -5.19 37.89 2.86
C VAL A 37 -3.80 37.96 3.48
N ARG A 38 -2.77 37.61 2.71
CA ARG A 38 -1.37 37.69 3.15
C ARG A 38 -0.97 39.09 3.58
N ARG A 39 -1.25 40.10 2.73
CA ARG A 39 -0.91 41.50 3.00
C ARG A 39 -1.66 42.07 4.19
N GLU A 40 -2.96 41.81 4.27
CA GLU A 40 -3.83 42.42 5.28
C GLU A 40 -3.74 41.71 6.64
N ALA A 41 -3.63 40.38 6.65
CA ALA A 41 -3.62 39.59 7.88
C ALA A 41 -2.20 39.28 8.41
N GLY A 42 -1.15 39.50 7.62
CA GLY A 42 0.25 39.27 8.05
C GLY A 42 0.56 37.80 8.39
N VAL A 43 -0.18 36.87 7.78
CA VAL A 43 -0.06 35.41 7.93
C VAL A 43 0.33 34.80 6.59
N ALA A 44 1.05 33.68 6.60
CA ALA A 44 1.40 32.99 5.37
C ALA A 44 0.14 32.46 4.68
N THR A 45 0.15 32.38 3.35
CA THR A 45 -1.00 31.89 2.57
C THR A 45 -0.63 30.81 1.58
N SER A 46 -1.52 29.84 1.37
CA SER A 46 -1.50 28.97 0.20
C SER A 46 -2.49 29.43 -0.86
N ALA A 47 -2.06 29.39 -2.13
CA ALA A 47 -2.90 29.75 -3.27
C ALA A 47 -3.32 28.51 -4.07
N VAL A 48 -4.59 28.52 -4.51
CA VAL A 48 -5.15 27.61 -5.51
C VAL A 48 -5.64 28.40 -6.72
N GLY A 49 -6.09 27.70 -7.76
CA GLY A 49 -6.93 28.29 -8.81
C GLY A 49 -6.38 28.07 -10.20
N LEU A 50 -6.37 26.82 -10.67
CA LEU A 50 -5.84 26.44 -11.99
C LEU A 50 -4.38 26.88 -12.16
N ILE A 51 -3.54 26.39 -11.25
CA ILE A 51 -2.09 26.56 -11.31
C ILE A 51 -1.52 25.24 -11.85
N THR A 52 -1.26 25.19 -13.16
CA THR A 52 -0.96 23.95 -13.89
C THR A 52 0.39 23.97 -14.60
N GLU A 53 1.12 25.08 -14.51
CA GLU A 53 2.44 25.25 -15.10
C GLU A 53 3.48 25.63 -14.03
N ALA A 54 4.71 25.14 -14.17
CA ALA A 54 5.78 25.42 -13.24
C ALA A 54 6.14 26.92 -13.20
N ALA A 55 6.20 27.57 -14.36
CA ALA A 55 6.46 29.00 -14.48
C ALA A 55 5.37 29.84 -13.79
N GLN A 56 4.11 29.43 -13.91
CA GLN A 56 2.99 30.08 -13.23
C GLN A 56 3.10 29.95 -11.71
N ALA A 57 3.39 28.75 -11.20
CA ALA A 57 3.61 28.51 -9.78
C ALA A 57 4.78 29.34 -9.24
N GLU A 58 5.89 29.41 -9.97
CA GLU A 58 7.05 30.20 -9.57
C GLU A 58 6.77 31.69 -9.59
N ALA A 59 6.09 32.22 -10.60
CA ALA A 59 5.74 33.65 -10.66
C ALA A 59 4.93 34.08 -9.41
N ILE A 60 3.95 33.27 -9.00
CA ILE A 60 3.12 33.53 -7.81
C ILE A 60 3.98 33.63 -6.54
N LEU A 61 4.95 32.72 -6.37
CA LEU A 61 5.85 32.69 -5.23
C LEU A 61 6.90 33.82 -5.28
N ALA A 62 7.46 34.08 -6.46
CA ALA A 62 8.48 35.11 -6.68
C ALA A 62 7.93 36.51 -6.42
N GLU A 63 6.72 36.79 -6.90
CA GLU A 63 6.00 38.05 -6.70
C GLU A 63 5.43 38.20 -5.28
N GLY A 64 5.50 37.14 -4.46
CA GLY A 64 5.02 37.16 -3.08
C GLY A 64 3.49 37.21 -2.97
N ALA A 65 2.79 36.75 -4.02
CA ALA A 65 1.33 36.65 -4.05
C ALA A 65 0.82 35.49 -3.18
N ALA A 66 1.66 34.48 -2.91
CA ALA A 66 1.44 33.46 -1.89
C ALA A 66 2.78 32.92 -1.35
N ASP A 67 2.74 32.18 -0.24
CA ASP A 67 3.92 31.53 0.33
C ASP A 67 3.98 30.03 -0.03
N VAL A 68 2.85 29.44 -0.42
CA VAL A 68 2.69 28.03 -0.81
C VAL A 68 1.73 27.91 -2.00
N ILE A 69 1.97 26.93 -2.88
CA ILE A 69 1.04 26.55 -3.95
C ILE A 69 0.32 25.26 -3.59
N SER A 70 -1.02 25.27 -3.66
CA SER A 70 -1.88 24.11 -3.46
C SER A 70 -2.42 23.62 -4.80
N LEU A 71 -2.05 22.39 -5.20
CA LEU A 71 -2.30 21.87 -6.56
C LEU A 71 -3.73 21.35 -6.79
N ALA A 72 -4.49 21.08 -5.72
CA ALA A 72 -5.89 20.66 -5.79
C ALA A 72 -6.15 19.58 -6.87
N ARG A 73 -7.00 19.85 -7.87
CA ARG A 73 -7.30 18.88 -8.94
C ARG A 73 -6.12 18.58 -9.85
N GLU A 74 -5.10 19.42 -9.88
CA GLU A 74 -3.92 19.18 -10.71
C GLU A 74 -3.11 17.99 -10.20
N SER A 75 -3.06 17.75 -8.88
CA SER A 75 -2.40 16.55 -8.35
C SER A 75 -3.09 15.23 -8.70
N LEU A 76 -4.37 15.28 -9.12
CA LEU A 76 -5.10 14.13 -9.64
C LEU A 76 -4.81 13.88 -11.13
N ARG A 77 -4.40 14.92 -11.87
CA ARG A 77 -4.09 14.87 -13.31
C ARG A 77 -2.62 14.61 -13.59
N ASP A 78 -1.75 15.27 -12.82
CA ASP A 78 -0.30 15.13 -12.85
C ASP A 78 0.21 14.98 -11.40
N PRO A 79 0.23 13.75 -10.86
CA PRO A 79 0.75 13.52 -9.51
C PRO A 79 2.25 13.79 -9.39
N TYR A 80 2.97 13.94 -10.51
CA TYR A 80 4.39 14.26 -10.57
C TYR A 80 4.68 15.74 -10.83
N PHE A 81 3.64 16.60 -10.85
CA PHE A 81 3.76 18.04 -11.06
C PHE A 81 4.92 18.67 -10.27
N PRO A 82 5.10 18.41 -8.95
CA PRO A 82 6.20 19.03 -8.19
C PRO A 82 7.59 18.65 -8.70
N ARG A 83 7.78 17.40 -9.14
CA ARG A 83 9.06 16.91 -9.69
C ARG A 83 9.32 17.49 -11.08
N ARG A 84 8.30 17.49 -11.94
CA ARG A 84 8.38 18.09 -13.26
C ARG A 84 8.68 19.58 -13.16
N ALA A 85 7.97 20.31 -12.29
CA ALA A 85 8.19 21.73 -12.06
C ALA A 85 9.59 22.03 -11.53
N ALA A 86 10.10 21.24 -10.58
CA ALA A 86 11.47 21.37 -10.10
C ALA A 86 12.51 21.20 -11.22
N SER A 87 12.31 20.21 -12.11
CA SER A 87 13.16 20.01 -13.28
C SER A 87 13.07 21.16 -14.29
N GLU A 88 11.86 21.60 -14.62
CA GLU A 88 11.60 22.70 -15.57
C GLU A 88 12.22 24.03 -15.10
N LEU A 89 12.19 24.27 -13.80
CA LEU A 89 12.74 25.48 -13.16
C LEU A 89 14.23 25.38 -12.82
N GLY A 90 14.91 24.30 -13.23
CA GLY A 90 16.35 24.13 -13.01
C GLY A 90 16.76 23.96 -11.54
N CYS A 91 15.86 23.49 -10.68
CA CYS A 91 16.18 23.15 -9.30
C CYS A 91 16.96 21.83 -9.27
N ALA A 92 18.29 21.91 -9.14
CA ALA A 92 19.15 20.74 -9.03
C ALA A 92 18.74 19.85 -7.83
N ASP A 93 18.64 18.54 -8.05
CA ASP A 93 18.37 17.53 -7.04
C ASP A 93 19.53 17.48 -6.02
N ARG A 94 19.45 18.29 -4.95
CA ARG A 94 20.50 18.38 -3.93
C ARG A 94 20.38 17.24 -2.92
N ARG A 95 21.25 16.23 -3.04
CA ARG A 95 21.65 15.38 -1.90
C ARG A 95 23.05 15.76 -1.41
N ALA A 96 23.17 15.81 -0.08
CA ALA A 96 24.38 15.80 0.77
C ALA A 96 25.23 17.08 0.95
N GLY A 97 25.30 17.55 2.21
CA GLY A 97 26.55 17.93 2.89
C GLY A 97 27.17 19.31 2.63
N ALA A 98 27.27 20.10 3.72
CA ALA A 98 28.21 21.22 3.96
C ALA A 98 28.05 22.55 3.19
N ILE A 99 27.57 23.55 3.94
CA ILE A 99 28.03 24.96 4.07
C ILE A 99 28.71 25.56 2.82
N TRP A 100 28.02 26.46 2.11
CA TRP A 100 28.47 27.82 1.73
C TRP A 100 27.29 28.64 1.20
N ALA A 101 27.33 29.94 1.50
CA ALA A 101 26.23 30.91 1.46
C ALA A 101 26.02 31.58 0.09
N GLY A 102 24.80 32.07 -0.14
CA GLY A 102 24.53 33.17 -1.06
C GLY A 102 23.40 32.93 -2.07
N LEU A 103 22.22 33.47 -1.78
CA LEU A 103 21.19 33.88 -2.75
C LEU A 103 20.62 32.84 -3.75
N VAL A 104 20.17 31.66 -3.30
CA VAL A 104 19.02 30.97 -3.94
C VAL A 104 18.32 30.12 -2.89
N THR A 105 17.16 30.54 -2.40
CA THR A 105 16.42 29.79 -1.36
C THR A 105 14.92 29.93 -1.57
N ARG A 106 14.33 29.34 -2.63
CA ARG A 106 12.86 29.34 -2.82
C ARG A 106 12.21 28.07 -3.37
N PHE A 107 12.91 26.93 -3.42
CA PHE A 107 12.24 25.64 -3.52
C PHE A 107 12.70 24.71 -2.41
N ARG A 108 11.83 24.49 -1.42
CA ARG A 108 11.78 23.23 -0.68
C ARG A 108 10.59 22.46 -1.23
N VAL A 109 10.84 21.54 -2.15
CA VAL A 109 9.92 20.42 -2.32
C VAL A 109 9.93 19.71 -0.96
N ALA A 110 8.77 19.65 -0.29
CA ALA A 110 8.61 18.74 0.82
C ALA A 110 8.94 17.37 0.25
N ASP A 111 10.10 16.84 0.63
CA ASP A 111 10.57 15.57 0.11
C ASP A 111 9.49 14.54 0.45
N SER A 112 8.83 14.01 -0.57
CA SER A 112 7.86 12.92 -0.43
C SER A 112 8.54 11.59 -0.11
N ARG A 113 9.76 11.64 0.48
CA ARG A 113 10.31 10.56 1.30
C ARG A 113 9.14 10.03 2.12
N SER A 114 8.84 8.75 1.91
CA SER A 114 7.99 7.88 2.74
C SER A 114 7.38 8.66 3.90
N VAL A 115 6.07 8.97 3.88
CA VAL A 115 5.40 9.50 5.07
C VAL A 115 5.85 8.61 6.22
N PRO A 116 6.70 9.10 7.14
CA PRO A 116 7.34 8.21 8.07
C PRO A 116 6.24 7.71 8.98
N MET A 117 6.01 6.40 8.98
CA MET A 117 5.07 5.76 9.90
C MET A 117 5.37 6.24 11.32
N ASN A 118 4.33 6.60 12.06
CA ASN A 118 4.54 7.20 13.37
C ASN A 118 5.06 6.20 14.40
N ALA A 119 5.71 6.77 15.42
CA ALA A 119 6.17 6.06 16.61
C ALA A 119 5.04 5.51 17.48
N THR A 120 3.80 5.92 17.22
CA THR A 120 2.58 5.40 17.83
C THR A 120 1.74 4.67 16.78
N PRO A 121 0.98 3.62 17.15
CA PRO A 121 0.07 2.96 16.22
C PRO A 121 -0.86 3.96 15.53
N GLN A 122 -1.00 3.82 14.22
CA GLN A 122 -1.93 4.61 13.41
C GLN A 122 -2.85 3.70 12.65
N ARG A 123 -4.16 3.96 12.76
CA ARG A 123 -5.16 3.26 11.98
C ARG A 123 -5.01 3.59 10.49
N ILE A 124 -5.13 2.56 9.66
CA ILE A 124 -5.17 2.66 8.21
C ILE A 124 -6.61 2.54 7.74
N ASP A 125 -7.08 3.57 7.04
CA ASP A 125 -8.42 3.59 6.46
C ASP A 125 -8.41 2.88 5.09
N GLY A 126 -8.85 1.62 5.10
CA GLY A 126 -8.93 0.80 3.89
C GLY A 126 -10.03 1.25 2.92
N ARG A 127 -9.78 1.08 1.61
CA ARG A 127 -10.72 1.42 0.54
C ARG A 127 -11.30 0.18 -0.11
N LEU A 128 -12.57 0.22 -0.47
CA LEU A 128 -13.19 -0.87 -1.24
C LEU A 128 -12.77 -0.80 -2.70
N HIS A 129 -12.46 -1.95 -3.27
CA HIS A 129 -12.08 -2.10 -4.68
C HIS A 129 -12.80 -3.30 -5.28
N ASP A 130 -13.36 -3.12 -6.48
CA ASP A 130 -14.04 -4.19 -7.21
C ASP A 130 -13.01 -4.92 -8.09
N LEU A 131 -12.89 -6.24 -7.91
CA LEU A 131 -12.02 -7.10 -8.72
C LEU A 131 -12.74 -7.71 -9.94
N GLY A 132 -14.01 -7.36 -10.14
CA GLY A 132 -14.87 -7.90 -11.19
C GLY A 132 -15.92 -8.87 -10.64
N ASP A 133 -16.98 -9.07 -11.42
CA ASP A 133 -18.09 -9.98 -11.12
C ASP A 133 -18.69 -9.82 -9.71
N GLY A 134 -18.67 -8.59 -9.18
CA GLY A 134 -19.24 -8.24 -7.88
C GLY A 134 -18.41 -8.70 -6.69
N PHE A 135 -17.14 -9.10 -6.90
CA PHE A 135 -16.23 -9.45 -5.81
C PHE A 135 -15.43 -8.21 -5.38
N THR A 136 -15.83 -7.63 -4.25
CA THR A 136 -15.16 -6.46 -3.68
C THR A 136 -14.20 -6.86 -2.57
N VAL A 137 -13.01 -6.27 -2.59
CA VAL A 137 -11.98 -6.40 -1.55
C VAL A 137 -11.75 -5.07 -0.84
N ARG A 138 -11.23 -5.12 0.39
CA ARG A 138 -10.78 -3.94 1.12
C ARG A 138 -9.26 -3.82 1.01
N ARG A 139 -8.79 -2.83 0.25
CA ARG A 139 -7.38 -2.48 0.15
C ARG A 139 -6.91 -1.68 1.34
N LEU A 140 -5.99 -2.26 2.10
CA LEU A 140 -5.38 -1.69 3.31
C LEU A 140 -4.00 -1.12 3.02
N LEU A 141 -3.23 -1.72 2.10
CA LEU A 141 -1.96 -1.14 1.61
C LEU A 141 -1.93 -1.16 0.07
N PRO A 142 -1.31 -0.15 -0.58
CA PRO A 142 -0.73 1.06 0.02
C PRO A 142 -1.81 2.07 0.46
N ALA A 143 -1.51 2.87 1.49
CA ALA A 143 -2.35 3.95 2.01
C ALA A 143 -1.57 5.27 2.12
N LEU A 144 -2.27 6.38 2.40
CA LEU A 144 -1.63 7.69 2.59
C LEU A 144 -0.66 7.69 3.77
N ASP A 145 -1.07 7.07 4.88
CA ASP A 145 -0.30 7.02 6.12
C ASP A 145 0.80 5.93 6.11
N ALA A 146 0.72 4.97 5.19
CA ALA A 146 1.75 3.95 5.01
C ALA A 146 1.72 3.38 3.58
N ARG A 147 2.80 3.61 2.83
CA ARG A 147 2.97 2.99 1.50
C ARG A 147 3.44 1.54 1.60
N HIS A 148 4.16 1.21 2.67
CA HIS A 148 4.61 -0.14 2.99
C HIS A 148 4.77 -0.29 4.50
N VAL A 149 4.89 -1.53 4.96
CA VAL A 149 5.32 -1.90 6.31
C VAL A 149 6.37 -2.98 6.16
N GLY A 150 7.62 -2.74 6.55
CA GLY A 150 8.75 -3.56 6.16
C GLY A 150 8.74 -3.79 4.64
N PRO A 151 8.77 -5.05 4.17
CA PRO A 151 8.68 -5.37 2.74
C PRO A 151 7.24 -5.48 2.20
N PHE A 152 6.19 -5.35 3.03
CA PHE A 152 4.80 -5.46 2.60
C PHE A 152 4.34 -4.18 1.91
N VAL A 153 4.10 -4.24 0.60
CA VAL A 153 3.76 -3.06 -0.25
C VAL A 153 2.31 -3.07 -0.74
N PHE A 154 1.58 -4.15 -0.49
CA PHE A 154 0.18 -4.32 -0.86
C PHE A 154 -0.50 -5.25 0.14
N TYR A 155 -1.76 -4.95 0.46
CA TYR A 155 -2.56 -5.76 1.37
C TYR A 155 -4.04 -5.58 1.06
N ASP A 156 -4.69 -6.64 0.56
CA ASP A 156 -6.13 -6.71 0.35
C ASP A 156 -6.75 -7.72 1.34
N HIS A 157 -7.85 -7.31 1.98
CA HIS A 157 -8.73 -8.18 2.76
C HIS A 157 -9.95 -8.56 1.91
N MET A 158 -10.12 -9.86 1.69
CA MET A 158 -11.21 -10.47 0.96
C MET A 158 -12.31 -10.91 1.93
N GLY A 159 -13.53 -10.43 1.75
CA GLY A 159 -14.69 -10.89 2.53
C GLY A 159 -14.67 -10.50 4.02
N PRO A 160 -15.40 -11.23 4.90
CA PRO A 160 -16.20 -12.41 4.58
C PRO A 160 -17.40 -12.07 3.69
N VAL A 161 -17.61 -12.84 2.63
CA VAL A 161 -18.74 -12.69 1.70
C VAL A 161 -19.23 -14.05 1.22
N ASP A 162 -20.55 -14.24 1.15
CA ASP A 162 -21.16 -15.44 0.58
C ASP A 162 -21.36 -15.27 -0.92
N LEU A 163 -20.78 -16.19 -1.70
CA LEU A 163 -20.95 -16.27 -3.15
C LEU A 163 -21.99 -17.35 -3.46
N ALA A 164 -23.08 -16.94 -4.08
CA ALA A 164 -24.15 -17.84 -4.50
C ALA A 164 -23.66 -18.86 -5.55
N PRO A 165 -24.33 -20.03 -5.68
CA PRO A 165 -24.07 -20.97 -6.76
C PRO A 165 -24.01 -20.29 -8.14
N GLY A 166 -23.00 -20.65 -8.93
CA GLY A 166 -22.71 -20.06 -10.24
C GLY A 166 -21.90 -18.77 -10.21
N ARG A 167 -21.67 -18.15 -9.04
CA ARG A 167 -20.79 -16.98 -8.86
C ARG A 167 -19.43 -17.41 -8.34
N GLY A 168 -18.42 -16.58 -8.56
CA GLY A 168 -17.06 -16.85 -8.12
C GLY A 168 -16.14 -15.64 -8.27
N LEU A 169 -14.98 -15.73 -7.65
CA LEU A 169 -13.80 -14.94 -8.01
C LEU A 169 -13.27 -15.44 -9.36
N ASP A 170 -13.00 -14.53 -10.30
CA ASP A 170 -12.44 -14.85 -11.63
C ASP A 170 -11.35 -13.83 -12.02
N VAL A 171 -10.22 -13.86 -11.32
CA VAL A 171 -9.07 -13.04 -11.71
C VAL A 171 -8.35 -13.70 -12.88
N ARG A 172 -8.57 -13.14 -14.07
CA ARG A 172 -7.98 -13.58 -15.35
C ARG A 172 -6.45 -13.47 -15.33
N PRO A 173 -5.74 -14.13 -16.27
CA PRO A 173 -4.28 -14.05 -16.37
C PRO A 173 -3.74 -12.61 -16.32
N HIS A 174 -2.83 -12.36 -15.38
CA HIS A 174 -2.16 -11.07 -15.19
C HIS A 174 -0.72 -11.28 -14.69
N PRO A 175 0.19 -10.33 -14.99
CA PRO A 175 1.62 -10.46 -14.69
C PRO A 175 2.01 -9.79 -13.37
N HIS A 176 3.09 -10.27 -12.76
CA HIS A 176 3.79 -9.64 -11.65
C HIS A 176 5.30 -9.62 -11.91
N ILE A 177 6.01 -8.62 -11.35
CA ILE A 177 7.48 -8.55 -11.29
C ILE A 177 7.94 -8.02 -9.93
N GLY A 178 9.17 -8.36 -9.52
CA GLY A 178 9.90 -7.75 -8.38
C GLY A 178 9.25 -7.92 -7.00
N LEU A 179 8.32 -8.88 -6.87
CA LEU A 179 7.57 -9.13 -5.65
C LEU A 179 7.32 -10.62 -5.44
N ALA A 180 6.86 -10.99 -4.25
CA ALA A 180 6.15 -12.23 -3.99
C ALA A 180 4.69 -11.94 -3.61
N THR A 181 3.74 -12.74 -4.10
CA THR A 181 2.36 -12.73 -3.64
C THR A 181 2.16 -13.82 -2.59
N VAL A 182 1.39 -13.50 -1.54
CA VAL A 182 1.04 -14.46 -0.49
C VAL A 182 -0.47 -14.43 -0.30
N THR A 183 -1.11 -15.58 -0.52
CA THR A 183 -2.55 -15.76 -0.33
C THR A 183 -2.78 -16.60 0.92
N TRP A 184 -3.65 -16.12 1.82
CA TRP A 184 -4.02 -16.79 3.07
C TRP A 184 -5.53 -16.80 3.23
N LEU A 185 -6.14 -17.99 3.30
CA LEU A 185 -7.59 -18.13 3.40
C LEU A 185 -8.06 -18.48 4.82
N PHE A 186 -9.17 -17.86 5.19
CA PHE A 186 -9.94 -18.13 6.40
C PHE A 186 -11.18 -18.98 6.10
N ASP A 187 -11.79 -18.77 4.92
CA ASP A 187 -12.91 -19.54 4.37
C ASP A 187 -12.77 -19.62 2.83
N GLY A 188 -13.37 -20.63 2.23
CA GLY A 188 -13.48 -20.77 0.78
C GLY A 188 -12.29 -21.46 0.11
N THR A 189 -12.26 -21.45 -1.22
CA THR A 189 -11.21 -22.07 -2.02
C THR A 189 -10.94 -21.24 -3.27
N ILE A 190 -9.66 -21.06 -3.58
CA ILE A 190 -9.17 -20.40 -4.81
C ILE A 190 -8.26 -21.36 -5.55
N ARG A 191 -8.49 -21.53 -6.86
CA ARG A 191 -7.61 -22.23 -7.79
C ARG A 191 -6.61 -21.25 -8.39
N HIS A 192 -5.34 -21.51 -8.18
CA HIS A 192 -4.21 -20.82 -8.79
C HIS A 192 -3.69 -21.61 -9.99
N ARG A 193 -3.36 -20.89 -11.06
CA ARG A 193 -2.58 -21.38 -12.21
C ARG A 193 -1.58 -20.33 -12.64
N ASP A 194 -0.38 -20.74 -13.08
CA ASP A 194 0.63 -19.80 -13.56
C ASP A 194 1.37 -20.29 -14.81
N THR A 195 2.24 -19.42 -15.34
CA THR A 195 3.07 -19.68 -16.53
C THR A 195 4.21 -20.66 -16.30
N LEU A 196 4.45 -21.13 -15.06
CA LEU A 196 5.36 -22.24 -14.76
C LEU A 196 4.68 -23.60 -14.90
N GLY A 197 3.35 -23.60 -15.09
CA GLY A 197 2.53 -24.82 -15.11
C GLY A 197 2.06 -25.26 -13.73
N SER A 198 2.22 -24.43 -12.69
CA SER A 198 1.68 -24.75 -11.37
C SER A 198 0.16 -24.74 -11.41
N LEU A 199 -0.46 -25.67 -10.69
CA LEU A 199 -1.91 -25.74 -10.49
C LEU A 199 -2.17 -26.16 -9.04
N ALA A 200 -2.80 -25.29 -8.25
CA ALA A 200 -3.07 -25.56 -6.84
C ALA A 200 -4.38 -24.92 -6.37
N ASP A 201 -5.14 -25.66 -5.57
CA ASP A 201 -6.32 -25.14 -4.88
C ASP A 201 -5.96 -24.80 -3.43
N ILE A 202 -5.88 -23.50 -3.12
CA ILE A 202 -5.68 -23.05 -1.74
C ILE A 202 -6.99 -23.10 -0.96
N ARG A 203 -6.92 -23.65 0.25
CA ARG A 203 -8.02 -23.83 1.21
C ARG A 203 -7.65 -23.21 2.56
N PRO A 204 -8.59 -23.06 3.51
CA PRO A 204 -8.28 -22.41 4.79
C PRO A 204 -7.16 -23.12 5.55
N GLY A 205 -6.24 -22.32 6.08
CA GLY A 205 -5.04 -22.80 6.78
C GLY A 205 -3.87 -23.20 5.88
N ALA A 206 -4.05 -23.24 4.55
CA ALA A 206 -2.97 -23.37 3.58
C ALA A 206 -2.40 -21.99 3.20
N VAL A 207 -1.21 -21.99 2.62
CA VAL A 207 -0.52 -20.79 2.13
C VAL A 207 -0.03 -21.02 0.71
N ASN A 208 -0.37 -20.10 -0.20
CA ASN A 208 0.29 -19.99 -1.50
C ASN A 208 1.33 -18.88 -1.39
N TRP A 209 2.57 -19.20 -1.77
CA TRP A 209 3.66 -18.23 -1.89
C TRP A 209 4.19 -18.26 -3.33
N MET A 210 3.98 -17.18 -4.08
CA MET A 210 4.45 -17.05 -5.46
C MET A 210 5.48 -15.94 -5.55
N THR A 211 6.76 -16.30 -5.75
CA THR A 211 7.82 -15.34 -6.05
C THR A 211 7.77 -15.01 -7.54
N ALA A 212 7.48 -13.77 -7.90
CA ALA A 212 7.42 -13.33 -9.30
C ALA A 212 8.81 -13.05 -9.89
N GLY A 213 9.71 -12.45 -9.11
CA GLY A 213 11.07 -12.11 -9.54
C GLY A 213 11.08 -11.38 -10.90
N ARG A 214 11.85 -11.89 -11.87
CA ARG A 214 11.92 -11.28 -13.21
C ARG A 214 10.60 -11.26 -13.98
N GLY A 215 9.63 -12.10 -13.59
CA GLY A 215 8.30 -12.10 -14.18
C GLY A 215 7.60 -13.45 -14.13
N ILE A 216 6.33 -13.41 -13.72
CA ILE A 216 5.37 -14.53 -13.83
C ILE A 216 4.00 -13.97 -14.20
N ALA A 217 3.19 -14.73 -14.94
CA ALA A 217 1.77 -14.43 -15.05
C ALA A 217 0.94 -15.57 -14.46
N HIS A 218 -0.18 -15.23 -13.85
CA HIS A 218 -1.04 -16.18 -13.17
C HIS A 218 -2.51 -15.76 -13.18
N SER A 219 -3.38 -16.71 -12.86
CA SER A 219 -4.81 -16.50 -12.66
C SER A 219 -5.27 -17.13 -11.36
N GLU A 220 -6.25 -16.51 -10.71
CA GLU A 220 -6.86 -16.97 -9.47
C GLU A 220 -8.38 -17.01 -9.62
N ARG A 221 -8.96 -18.20 -9.54
CA ARG A 221 -10.40 -18.42 -9.79
C ARG A 221 -11.06 -19.26 -8.74
N THR A 222 -12.37 -19.17 -8.62
CA THR A 222 -13.16 -20.15 -7.89
C THR A 222 -13.16 -21.50 -8.63
N PRO A 223 -12.78 -22.62 -7.99
CA PRO A 223 -12.85 -23.94 -8.61
C PRO A 223 -14.28 -24.30 -9.07
N PRO A 224 -14.47 -25.09 -10.14
CA PRO A 224 -15.79 -25.49 -10.65
C PRO A 224 -16.70 -26.10 -9.59
N GLU A 225 -16.15 -26.93 -8.70
CA GLU A 225 -16.89 -27.56 -7.61
C GLU A 225 -17.44 -26.53 -6.60
N ALA A 226 -16.62 -25.59 -6.17
CA ALA A 226 -17.01 -24.51 -5.26
C ALA A 226 -17.96 -23.51 -5.93
N ARG A 227 -17.78 -23.26 -7.23
CA ARG A 227 -18.71 -22.45 -8.03
C ARG A 227 -20.09 -23.09 -8.10
N ALA A 228 -20.16 -24.39 -8.34
CA ALA A 228 -21.42 -25.11 -8.48
C ALA A 228 -22.23 -25.13 -7.17
N SER A 229 -21.57 -25.26 -6.02
CA SER A 229 -22.23 -25.26 -4.70
C SER A 229 -22.43 -23.87 -4.09
N GLY A 230 -21.76 -22.85 -4.61
CA GLY A 230 -21.51 -21.61 -3.88
C GLY A 230 -20.46 -21.80 -2.77
N GLN A 231 -19.91 -20.70 -2.28
CA GLN A 231 -18.94 -20.72 -1.18
C GLN A 231 -18.90 -19.40 -0.41
N ARG A 232 -18.50 -19.47 0.86
CA ARG A 232 -18.11 -18.29 1.63
C ARG A 232 -16.63 -18.00 1.36
N MET A 233 -16.32 -16.78 0.94
CA MET A 233 -14.95 -16.32 0.69
C MET A 233 -14.49 -15.41 1.82
N HIS A 234 -13.34 -15.73 2.42
CA HIS A 234 -12.71 -14.90 3.43
C HIS A 234 -11.20 -15.17 3.44
N GLY A 235 -10.38 -14.12 3.33
CA GLY A 235 -8.93 -14.28 3.31
C GLY A 235 -8.19 -12.96 3.15
N VAL A 236 -6.88 -13.02 3.04
CA VAL A 236 -6.03 -11.87 2.73
C VAL A 236 -5.07 -12.23 1.61
N GLN A 237 -4.76 -11.24 0.79
CA GLN A 237 -3.71 -11.32 -0.22
C GLN A 237 -2.75 -10.15 -0.02
N VAL A 238 -1.46 -10.47 0.07
CA VAL A 238 -0.41 -9.48 0.34
C VAL A 238 0.70 -9.58 -0.69
N TRP A 239 1.33 -8.46 -1.01
CA TRP A 239 2.55 -8.45 -1.82
C TRP A 239 3.75 -8.02 -0.98
N VAL A 240 4.81 -8.81 -1.09
CA VAL A 240 6.10 -8.60 -0.45
C VAL A 240 7.08 -8.17 -1.52
N ALA A 241 7.54 -6.93 -1.50
CA ALA A 241 8.53 -6.46 -2.45
C ALA A 241 9.88 -7.16 -2.21
N LEU A 242 10.53 -7.59 -3.29
CA LEU A 242 11.86 -8.18 -3.21
C LEU A 242 12.92 -7.08 -3.01
N PRO A 243 14.02 -7.36 -2.28
CA PRO A 243 15.21 -6.51 -2.26
C PRO A 243 15.74 -6.27 -3.67
N LYS A 244 16.48 -5.18 -3.86
CA LYS A 244 16.99 -4.79 -5.18
C LYS A 244 17.90 -5.86 -5.77
N ALA A 245 18.69 -6.53 -4.94
CA ALA A 245 19.59 -7.60 -5.38
C ALA A 245 18.83 -8.84 -5.91
N ASP A 246 17.56 -8.99 -5.55
CA ASP A 246 16.76 -10.18 -5.82
C ASP A 246 15.55 -9.92 -6.72
N GLU A 247 15.31 -8.68 -7.17
CA GLU A 247 14.10 -8.32 -7.92
C GLU A 247 13.95 -9.05 -9.27
N ASP A 248 15.05 -9.60 -9.81
CA ASP A 248 15.08 -10.36 -11.08
C ASP A 248 15.41 -11.85 -10.91
N VAL A 249 15.25 -12.41 -9.71
CA VAL A 249 15.38 -13.87 -9.50
C VAL A 249 14.39 -14.65 -10.38
N PRO A 250 14.63 -15.95 -10.66
CA PRO A 250 13.64 -16.78 -11.32
C PRO A 250 12.32 -16.82 -10.53
N PRO A 251 11.17 -16.85 -11.24
CA PRO A 251 9.89 -17.05 -10.59
C PRO A 251 9.79 -18.45 -9.98
N GLU A 252 9.07 -18.56 -8.86
CA GLU A 252 8.83 -19.80 -8.14
C GLU A 252 7.42 -19.81 -7.52
N PHE A 253 6.82 -20.98 -7.37
CA PHE A 253 5.55 -21.16 -6.68
C PHE A 253 5.66 -22.27 -5.63
N HIS A 254 5.20 -21.99 -4.41
CA HIS A 254 5.19 -22.93 -3.29
C HIS A 254 3.78 -22.97 -2.67
N HIS A 255 3.19 -24.17 -2.64
CA HIS A 255 1.93 -24.43 -1.94
C HIS A 255 2.19 -25.18 -0.65
N HIS A 256 1.77 -24.62 0.49
CA HIS A 256 1.88 -25.23 1.79
C HIS A 256 0.50 -25.59 2.33
N GLU A 257 0.26 -26.89 2.48
CA GLU A 257 -0.99 -27.44 3.00
C GLU A 257 -1.27 -27.01 4.45
N ALA A 258 -2.54 -27.13 4.86
CA ALA A 258 -3.05 -26.78 6.18
C ALA A 258 -2.58 -27.73 7.30
N ARG A 259 -1.27 -27.81 7.52
CA ARG A 259 -0.63 -28.49 8.67
C ARG A 259 0.07 -27.50 9.59
N MET A 260 -0.42 -26.25 9.62
CA MET A 260 0.09 -25.23 10.53
C MET A 260 -0.26 -25.63 11.97
N PRO A 261 0.72 -25.82 12.87
CA PRO A 261 0.45 -26.26 14.23
C PRO A 261 -0.32 -25.18 14.99
N CYS A 262 -1.58 -25.47 15.27
CA CYS A 262 -2.41 -24.68 16.16
C CYS A 262 -2.00 -25.00 17.61
N LEU A 263 -1.19 -24.17 18.23
CA LEU A 263 -0.83 -24.31 19.65
C LEU A 263 -1.92 -23.68 20.52
N ALA A 264 -2.76 -24.53 21.12
CA ALA A 264 -3.88 -24.13 21.97
C ALA A 264 -3.46 -23.16 23.08
N SER A 265 -4.26 -22.11 23.29
CA SER A 265 -4.11 -21.01 24.26
C SER A 265 -2.88 -20.11 24.02
N ALA A 266 -3.15 -18.91 23.50
CA ALA A 266 -2.18 -18.01 22.87
C ALA A 266 -1.49 -18.67 21.66
N CYS A 267 -2.26 -18.88 20.59
CA CYS A 267 -1.69 -19.15 19.27
C CYS A 267 -0.90 -17.90 18.83
N ARG A 268 0.34 -17.73 19.29
CA ARG A 268 1.40 -17.33 18.37
C ARG A 268 1.42 -18.48 17.38
N VAL A 269 1.06 -18.24 16.12
CA VAL A 269 1.59 -19.11 15.07
C VAL A 269 3.03 -18.68 14.99
N PRO A 270 4.01 -19.41 15.57
CA PRO A 270 5.34 -19.23 15.05
C PRO A 270 5.17 -19.74 13.61
N ASN A 271 5.57 -18.97 12.59
CA ASN A 271 5.45 -19.53 11.24
C ASN A 271 5.56 -18.61 10.03
N LEU A 272 5.77 -17.31 10.22
CA LEU A 272 6.61 -16.58 9.28
C LEU A 272 7.59 -15.80 10.15
N VAL A 273 8.76 -16.40 10.35
CA VAL A 273 9.95 -15.69 10.79
C VAL A 273 10.92 -15.77 9.64
N LEU A 274 11.07 -14.65 8.96
CA LEU A 274 12.10 -14.46 7.96
C LEU A 274 13.22 -13.79 8.78
N ASP A 275 14.22 -14.61 9.10
CA ASP A 275 15.43 -14.35 9.90
C ASP A 275 15.27 -14.03 11.41
N ARG A 276 15.18 -15.13 12.19
CA ARG A 276 15.40 -15.36 13.65
C ARG A 276 14.68 -14.50 14.71
N PRO A 277 13.89 -15.14 15.61
CA PRO A 277 13.63 -14.64 16.95
C PRO A 277 14.28 -15.49 18.04
N VAL A 278 14.62 -14.83 19.13
CA VAL A 278 14.93 -15.44 20.41
C VAL A 278 13.60 -15.81 21.10
N MET A 279 13.30 -17.11 21.18
CA MET A 279 12.48 -17.87 22.16
C MET A 279 11.69 -19.03 21.50
N PRO A 280 11.48 -20.18 22.17
CA PRO A 280 11.29 -21.47 21.53
C PRO A 280 9.84 -21.71 21.09
N THR A 281 9.63 -21.92 19.78
CA THR A 281 8.69 -22.91 19.20
C THR A 281 8.92 -22.94 17.67
N ASP A 282 9.73 -23.90 17.23
CA ASP A 282 10.37 -23.99 15.90
C ASP A 282 9.48 -24.69 14.84
N VAL A 283 8.73 -23.96 14.01
CA VAL A 283 7.89 -24.60 12.95
C VAL A 283 7.91 -23.83 11.62
N LEU A 284 9.07 -23.41 11.11
CA LEU A 284 9.18 -22.53 9.93
C LEU A 284 8.43 -23.06 8.70
N LEU A 285 7.67 -22.21 7.99
CA LEU A 285 7.27 -22.52 6.62
C LEU A 285 8.54 -22.57 5.75
N PRO A 286 8.79 -23.63 4.98
CA PRO A 286 10.00 -23.78 4.19
C PRO A 286 9.91 -22.96 2.88
N VAL A 287 9.51 -21.69 2.98
CA VAL A 287 9.52 -20.73 1.87
C VAL A 287 10.83 -19.97 1.86
N LYS A 288 11.36 -19.72 0.65
CA LYS A 288 12.49 -18.80 0.47
C LYS A 288 11.98 -17.38 0.51
N VAL A 289 12.72 -16.57 1.27
CA VAL A 289 12.33 -15.22 1.64
C VAL A 289 13.55 -14.34 1.52
N PHE A 290 13.34 -13.11 1.09
CA PHE A 290 14.45 -12.27 0.63
C PHE A 290 14.72 -11.09 1.57
N ALA A 291 13.82 -10.80 2.50
CA ALA A 291 14.00 -9.80 3.55
C ALA A 291 13.55 -10.36 4.90
N PRO A 292 14.20 -9.98 6.01
CA PRO A 292 13.70 -10.31 7.34
C PRO A 292 12.32 -9.71 7.60
N MET A 293 11.37 -10.51 8.07
CA MET A 293 9.96 -10.14 8.26
C MET A 293 9.16 -11.21 8.99
N PHE A 294 7.96 -10.86 9.44
CA PHE A 294 6.97 -11.79 9.95
C PHE A 294 5.59 -11.53 9.37
N PHE A 295 4.77 -12.58 9.34
CA PHE A 295 3.37 -12.62 8.90
C PHE A 295 2.68 -13.78 9.64
N ILE A 296 1.86 -13.44 10.61
CA ILE A 296 1.40 -14.39 11.62
C ILE A 296 -0.10 -14.25 11.75
N GLU A 297 -0.84 -15.34 11.56
CA GLU A 297 -2.21 -15.43 12.08
C GLU A 297 -2.14 -15.66 13.60
N ALA A 298 -2.88 -14.88 14.38
CA ALA A 298 -3.05 -15.13 15.81
C ALA A 298 -4.53 -15.18 16.17
N ARG A 299 -4.87 -16.11 17.06
CA ARG A 299 -6.21 -16.23 17.66
C ARG A 299 -6.10 -15.95 19.15
N LEU A 300 -6.85 -14.96 19.61
CA LEU A 300 -6.78 -14.40 20.95
C LEU A 300 -8.13 -14.55 21.64
N GLU A 301 -8.11 -15.02 22.88
CA GLU A 301 -9.28 -14.97 23.76
C GLU A 301 -9.52 -13.54 24.25
N ALA A 302 -10.75 -13.24 24.69
CA ALA A 302 -11.04 -11.95 25.30
C ALA A 302 -10.15 -11.70 26.53
N GLY A 303 -9.56 -10.51 26.62
CA GLY A 303 -8.62 -10.13 27.67
C GLY A 303 -7.18 -10.59 27.45
N ALA A 304 -6.90 -11.38 26.40
CA ALA A 304 -5.54 -11.79 26.09
C ALA A 304 -4.64 -10.58 25.77
N VAL A 305 -3.39 -10.67 26.18
CA VAL A 305 -2.35 -9.68 25.92
C VAL A 305 -1.26 -10.33 25.08
N LEU A 306 -0.89 -9.70 23.97
CA LEU A 306 0.12 -10.22 23.06
C LEU A 306 1.20 -9.18 22.79
N GLU A 307 2.45 -9.57 23.04
CA GLU A 307 3.63 -8.79 22.65
C GLU A 307 3.96 -9.02 21.16
N LEU A 308 4.09 -7.93 20.41
CA LEU A 308 4.55 -7.96 19.03
C LEU A 308 6.06 -8.26 18.95
N PRO A 309 6.54 -8.96 17.89
CA PRO A 309 7.96 -9.19 17.69
C PRO A 309 8.79 -7.90 17.75
N HIS A 310 9.83 -7.87 18.60
CA HIS A 310 10.64 -6.66 18.83
C HIS A 310 11.76 -6.44 17.79
N GLU A 311 12.05 -7.46 16.98
CA GLU A 311 13.18 -7.53 16.05
C GLU A 311 13.15 -6.54 14.87
N HIS A 312 11.96 -6.06 14.48
CA HIS A 312 11.80 -5.19 13.32
C HIS A 312 11.17 -3.86 13.66
N ALA A 313 11.67 -2.76 13.12
CA ALA A 313 11.14 -1.43 13.45
C ALA A 313 9.70 -1.23 12.98
N GLU A 314 9.34 -1.75 11.81
CA GLU A 314 8.02 -1.56 11.18
C GLU A 314 7.11 -2.75 11.44
N ARG A 315 5.89 -2.47 11.91
CA ARG A 315 4.89 -3.46 12.30
C ARG A 315 3.50 -3.02 11.91
N GLY A 316 2.63 -3.98 11.67
CA GLY A 316 1.22 -3.79 11.43
C GLY A 316 0.39 -4.90 12.04
N VAL A 317 -0.85 -4.54 12.35
CA VAL A 317 -1.87 -5.45 12.88
C VAL A 317 -3.13 -5.24 12.09
N HIS A 318 -3.67 -6.31 11.52
CA HIS A 318 -4.95 -6.32 10.84
C HIS A 318 -5.93 -7.20 11.62
N VAL A 319 -7.07 -6.64 12.01
CA VAL A 319 -8.12 -7.36 12.73
C VAL A 319 -9.04 -8.03 11.72
N VAL A 320 -8.90 -9.34 11.58
CA VAL A 320 -9.75 -10.16 10.70
C VAL A 320 -11.14 -10.31 11.30
N ASP A 321 -11.22 -10.56 12.60
CA ASP A 321 -12.46 -10.63 13.36
C ASP A 321 -12.22 -10.23 14.83
N GLY A 322 -13.27 -9.74 15.49
CA GLY A 322 -13.21 -9.27 16.87
C GLY A 322 -12.81 -7.81 17.03
N VAL A 323 -12.32 -7.47 18.23
CA VAL A 323 -11.91 -6.12 18.63
C VAL A 323 -10.61 -6.19 19.41
N LEU A 324 -9.63 -5.42 18.96
CA LEU A 324 -8.31 -5.32 19.53
C LEU A 324 -7.98 -3.87 19.88
N GLU A 325 -7.14 -3.68 20.89
CA GLU A 325 -6.56 -2.39 21.24
C GLU A 325 -5.04 -2.43 21.10
N TRP A 326 -4.48 -1.38 20.50
CA TRP A 326 -3.04 -1.23 20.32
C TRP A 326 -2.62 0.23 20.52
N GLY A 327 -1.85 0.51 21.58
CA GLY A 327 -1.30 1.84 21.83
C GLY A 327 -2.33 2.97 21.93
N GLY A 328 -3.54 2.67 22.40
CA GLY A 328 -4.65 3.62 22.49
C GLY A 328 -5.64 3.57 21.31
N GLU A 329 -5.26 2.95 20.19
CA GLU A 329 -6.15 2.73 19.05
C GLU A 329 -7.03 1.50 19.28
N SER A 330 -8.34 1.64 19.10
CA SER A 330 -9.28 0.52 19.07
C SER A 330 -9.57 0.13 17.63
N LEU A 331 -9.31 -1.13 17.30
CA LEU A 331 -9.41 -1.73 15.98
C LEU A 331 -10.48 -2.82 16.00
N ALA A 332 -11.47 -2.69 15.13
CA ALA A 332 -12.53 -3.67 14.91
C ALA A 332 -12.30 -4.44 13.60
N HIS A 333 -13.19 -5.40 13.31
CA HIS A 333 -13.21 -6.19 12.07
C HIS A 333 -12.87 -5.37 10.81
N GLY A 334 -11.90 -5.87 10.03
CA GLY A 334 -11.43 -5.32 8.77
C GLY A 334 -10.56 -4.06 8.91
N GLN A 335 -10.25 -3.63 10.13
CA GLN A 335 -9.39 -2.47 10.37
C GLN A 335 -7.94 -2.90 10.57
N MET A 336 -7.03 -2.05 10.11
CA MET A 336 -5.59 -2.23 10.27
C MET A 336 -5.00 -1.04 11.02
N ALA A 337 -3.93 -1.26 11.76
CA ALA A 337 -3.03 -0.20 12.18
C ALA A 337 -1.58 -0.58 11.93
N VAL A 338 -0.71 0.43 11.86
CA VAL A 338 0.73 0.28 11.62
C VAL A 338 1.53 1.20 12.54
N GLN A 339 2.77 0.83 12.85
CA GLN A 339 3.70 1.60 13.68
C GLN A 339 5.14 1.38 13.21
N ALA A 340 5.98 2.41 13.25
CA ALA A 340 7.42 2.28 13.10
C ALA A 340 8.18 2.71 14.36
N GLY A 341 9.34 2.10 14.62
CA GLY A 341 10.21 2.45 15.73
C GLY A 341 9.93 1.69 17.04
N PRO A 342 10.82 1.81 18.05
CA PRO A 342 10.71 1.03 19.28
C PRO A 342 10.24 1.83 20.53
N PRO A 343 9.73 1.12 21.56
CA PRO A 343 9.11 -0.21 21.51
C PRO A 343 7.61 -0.11 21.23
N ALA A 344 7.10 -1.07 20.45
CA ALA A 344 5.66 -1.21 20.22
C ALA A 344 4.94 -1.58 21.52
N PRO A 345 3.80 -0.93 21.85
CA PRO A 345 2.99 -1.34 23.00
C PRO A 345 2.36 -2.71 22.76
N PRO A 346 2.01 -3.44 23.84
CA PRO A 346 1.32 -4.73 23.70
C PRO A 346 -0.07 -4.56 23.10
N LEU A 347 -0.50 -5.60 22.40
CA LEU A 347 -1.87 -5.74 21.91
C LEU A 347 -2.76 -6.28 23.03
N ARG A 348 -4.00 -5.79 23.11
CA ARG A 348 -5.01 -6.28 24.05
C ARG A 348 -6.29 -6.66 23.32
N ALA A 349 -6.68 -7.92 23.38
CA ALA A 349 -7.94 -8.39 22.82
C ALA A 349 -9.10 -7.94 23.71
N ARG A 350 -10.00 -7.10 23.18
CA ARG A 350 -11.22 -6.66 23.88
C ARG A 350 -12.35 -7.67 23.76
N SER A 351 -12.34 -8.47 22.69
CA SER A 351 -13.16 -9.68 22.50
C SER A 351 -12.28 -10.83 22.05
N ALA A 352 -12.85 -12.04 21.95
CA ALA A 352 -12.23 -13.08 21.14
C ALA A 352 -11.96 -12.51 19.74
N SER A 353 -10.74 -12.67 19.23
CA SER A 353 -10.25 -11.98 18.04
C SER A 353 -9.36 -12.88 17.18
N ARG A 354 -9.49 -12.74 15.87
CA ARG A 354 -8.58 -13.31 14.87
C ARG A 354 -7.85 -12.15 14.21
N VAL A 355 -6.53 -12.19 14.22
CA VAL A 355 -5.71 -11.08 13.72
C VAL A 355 -4.56 -11.58 12.86
N MET A 356 -4.14 -10.75 11.91
CA MET A 356 -2.89 -10.91 11.19
C MET A 356 -1.88 -9.91 11.71
N LEU A 357 -0.72 -10.38 12.15
CA LEU A 357 0.41 -9.56 12.56
C LEU A 357 1.44 -9.61 11.43
N PHE A 358 1.99 -8.46 11.07
CA PHE A 358 2.99 -8.40 10.01
C PHE A 358 4.01 -7.30 10.28
N GLY A 359 5.18 -7.41 9.69
CA GLY A 359 6.25 -6.44 9.90
C GLY A 359 7.57 -6.96 9.37
N GLY A 360 8.58 -6.10 9.30
CA GLY A 360 9.84 -6.52 8.71
C GLY A 360 10.92 -5.45 8.69
N ALA A 361 12.08 -5.87 8.22
CA ALA A 361 13.14 -4.95 7.84
C ALA A 361 12.60 -3.98 6.77
N PRO A 362 12.92 -2.67 6.89
CA PRO A 362 12.61 -1.72 5.83
C PRO A 362 13.23 -2.14 4.50
N LEU A 363 12.61 -1.72 3.40
CA LEU A 363 13.16 -1.93 2.06
C LEU A 363 14.52 -1.23 1.90
N ASP A 364 15.41 -1.82 1.11
CA ASP A 364 16.75 -1.30 0.77
C ASP A 364 16.75 -0.10 -0.20
N GLY A 365 15.59 0.53 -0.39
CA GLY A 365 15.38 1.68 -1.25
C GLY A 365 13.91 1.86 -1.64
N GLU A 366 13.63 2.92 -2.40
CA GLU A 366 12.30 3.18 -2.94
C GLU A 366 11.87 2.05 -3.90
N ARG A 367 10.55 1.82 -3.99
CA ARG A 367 9.94 0.95 -4.99
C ARG A 367 8.92 1.72 -5.80
N HIS A 368 9.03 1.60 -7.11
CA HIS A 368 8.03 2.04 -8.07
C HIS A 368 6.92 0.99 -8.12
N LEU A 369 5.72 1.38 -7.72
CA LEU A 369 4.52 0.55 -7.83
C LEU A 369 3.68 1.10 -8.98
N TRP A 370 3.42 0.27 -9.99
CA TRP A 370 2.50 0.61 -11.07
C TRP A 370 1.71 -0.63 -11.46
N TRP A 371 0.38 -0.56 -11.35
CA TRP A 371 -0.50 -1.70 -11.58
C TRP A 371 -0.04 -2.93 -10.77
N ASN A 372 0.38 -4.00 -11.44
CA ASN A 372 0.85 -5.25 -10.82
C ASN A 372 2.39 -5.36 -10.75
N PHE A 373 3.10 -4.28 -11.07
CA PHE A 373 4.55 -4.25 -11.16
C PHE A 373 5.16 -3.49 -9.99
N VAL A 374 6.18 -4.11 -9.39
CA VAL A 374 7.02 -3.52 -8.34
C VAL A 374 8.46 -3.59 -8.81
N ALA A 375 9.18 -2.47 -8.79
CA ALA A 375 10.59 -2.45 -9.17
C ALA A 375 11.37 -1.34 -8.48
N SER A 376 12.69 -1.50 -8.37
CA SER A 376 13.60 -0.47 -7.86
C SER A 376 13.81 0.72 -8.82
N THR A 377 13.43 0.58 -10.09
CA THR A 377 13.56 1.64 -11.11
C THR A 377 12.34 1.76 -12.01
N GLN A 378 12.06 2.99 -12.48
CA GLN A 378 10.99 3.23 -13.45
C GLN A 378 11.24 2.52 -14.80
N ALA A 379 12.49 2.46 -15.26
CA ALA A 379 12.83 1.81 -16.52
C ALA A 379 12.42 0.33 -16.54
N ARG A 380 12.56 -0.36 -15.41
CA ARG A 380 12.13 -1.76 -15.26
C ARG A 380 10.61 -1.93 -15.35
N ILE A 381 9.85 -0.97 -14.83
CA ILE A 381 8.39 -0.92 -14.97
C ILE A 381 7.99 -0.75 -16.45
N GLU A 382 8.64 0.16 -17.17
CA GLU A 382 8.34 0.36 -18.60
C GLU A 382 8.68 -0.88 -19.43
N GLN A 383 9.81 -1.53 -19.15
CA GLN A 383 10.15 -2.80 -19.80
C GLN A 383 9.09 -3.87 -19.55
N ALA A 384 8.60 -4.01 -18.31
CA ALA A 384 7.56 -4.99 -17.97
C ALA A 384 6.22 -4.71 -18.67
N LYS A 385 5.89 -3.43 -18.91
CA LYS A 385 4.71 -3.06 -19.72
C LYS A 385 4.86 -3.55 -21.16
N ASP A 386 6.02 -3.32 -21.77
CA ASP A 386 6.28 -3.79 -23.14
C ASP A 386 6.30 -5.31 -23.22
N ASP A 387 6.92 -5.98 -22.23
CA ASP A 387 6.90 -7.43 -22.11
C ASP A 387 5.48 -7.99 -22.01
N TRP A 388 4.58 -7.33 -21.28
CA TRP A 388 3.19 -7.76 -21.18
C TRP A 388 2.40 -7.51 -22.46
N ARG A 389 2.57 -6.35 -23.10
CA ARG A 389 1.96 -6.05 -24.41
C ARG A 389 2.36 -7.07 -25.47
N GLU A 390 3.62 -7.47 -25.45
CA GLU A 390 4.19 -8.44 -26.39
C GLU A 390 4.04 -9.89 -25.92
N GLN A 391 3.29 -10.15 -24.85
CA GLN A 391 2.98 -11.49 -24.32
C GLN A 391 4.23 -12.31 -23.94
N ARG A 392 5.32 -11.64 -23.53
CA ARG A 392 6.61 -12.26 -23.15
C ARG A 392 6.62 -12.94 -21.79
N PHE A 393 5.58 -12.78 -20.98
CA PHE A 393 5.41 -13.49 -19.69
C PHE A 393 4.96 -14.95 -19.85
N GLY A 394 4.61 -15.37 -21.07
CA GLY A 394 4.07 -16.69 -21.36
C GLY A 394 2.55 -16.76 -21.19
N LYS A 395 1.98 -17.94 -21.46
CA LYS A 395 0.55 -18.22 -21.31
C LYS A 395 0.29 -19.12 -20.11
N VAL A 396 -0.81 -18.86 -19.40
CA VAL A 396 -1.24 -19.69 -18.27
C VAL A 396 -2.00 -20.89 -18.82
N ALA A 397 -1.52 -22.10 -18.53
CA ALA A 397 -2.12 -23.32 -19.06
C ALA A 397 -3.55 -23.53 -18.50
N GLY A 398 -4.53 -23.73 -19.38
CA GLY A 398 -5.96 -23.80 -19.04
C GLY A 398 -6.68 -22.45 -18.92
N ASP A 399 -6.00 -21.34 -19.23
CA ASP A 399 -6.53 -19.98 -19.28
C ASP A 399 -5.91 -19.19 -20.46
N GLU A 400 -5.59 -19.85 -21.57
CA GLU A 400 -4.79 -19.29 -22.68
C GLU A 400 -5.49 -18.26 -23.56
N ASP A 401 -6.82 -18.19 -23.48
CA ASP A 401 -7.68 -17.44 -24.40
C ASP A 401 -7.99 -16.02 -23.92
N GLU A 402 -7.64 -15.67 -22.67
CA GLU A 402 -7.90 -14.36 -22.11
C GLU A 402 -6.79 -13.87 -21.17
N PHE A 403 -6.71 -12.55 -21.00
CA PHE A 403 -5.80 -11.91 -20.06
C PHE A 403 -6.30 -10.51 -19.70
N ILE A 404 -5.78 -9.93 -18.62
CA ILE A 404 -6.05 -8.54 -18.22
C ILE A 404 -5.10 -7.63 -19.02
N PRO A 405 -5.60 -6.77 -19.94
CA PRO A 405 -4.76 -5.82 -20.64
C PRO A 405 -4.18 -4.78 -19.67
N LEU A 406 -3.10 -4.11 -20.06
CA LEU A 406 -2.62 -2.95 -19.31
C LEU A 406 -3.77 -1.93 -19.17
N PRO A 407 -3.92 -1.28 -18.01
CA PRO A 407 -4.90 -0.22 -17.84
C PRO A 407 -4.63 0.94 -18.83
N GLU A 408 -5.70 1.47 -19.41
CA GLU A 408 -5.66 2.67 -20.24
C GLU A 408 -5.50 3.89 -19.32
N ARG A 409 -4.25 4.33 -19.15
CA ARG A 409 -3.81 5.56 -18.44
C ARG A 409 -4.49 5.91 -17.11
#